data_AF-A0A9W6YT55-F1
#
_entry.id   AF-A0A9W6YT55-F1
#
_cell.length_a   1.000
_cell.length_b   1.000
_cell.length_c   1.000
_cell.angle_alpha   90.00
_cell.angle_beta   90.00
_cell.angle_gamma   90.00
#
_symmetry.space_group_name_H-M   'P 1'
#
loop_
_entity.id
_entity.type
_entity.pdbx_description
1 polymer ?
#
loop_
_entity_poly.entity_id
_entity_poly.type
_entity_poly.pdbx_seq_one_letter_code
_entity_poly.pdbx_strand_id
1 'polypeptide(L)'
;MNFKILYRLVLLFCLSLQSQSKAIPARDYTNKEYFMVELANQSTLNDFIDKYPDFQYEHQARALDKYHVFSVNKKSENLPNLGNYNSEDHGLIKREDNELLDSLIDSGVKSIHMLPVKRIVKRAPVPISFGDADGYSFPEPDSDKPVDSSQLKVEDVKKEFGIDDPTFGEQWHIVNSNFPGHEVNVIPVWEKNITGRGVVTALVDDGLDYETKIE
;
A
#
# COMPACT_ATOMS: atom_id res chain seq x y z
N MET A 1 -24.90 -27.67 41.92
CA MET A 1 -24.30 -27.05 40.72
C MET A 1 -24.72 -25.58 40.69
N ASN A 2 -23.79 -24.64 40.82
CA ASN A 2 -24.12 -23.21 40.97
C ASN A 2 -24.68 -22.64 39.66
N PHE A 3 -25.95 -22.25 39.65
CA PHE A 3 -26.63 -21.63 38.49
C PHE A 3 -25.87 -20.45 37.88
N LYS A 4 -25.13 -19.70 38.71
CA LYS A 4 -24.26 -18.58 38.26
C LYS A 4 -23.08 -19.04 37.39
N ILE A 5 -22.54 -20.23 37.64
CA ILE A 5 -21.43 -20.80 36.86
C ILE A 5 -21.94 -21.30 35.51
N LEU A 6 -23.12 -21.94 35.50
CA LEU A 6 -23.76 -22.39 34.27
C LEU A 6 -24.11 -21.21 33.36
N TYR A 7 -24.67 -20.13 33.91
CA TYR A 7 -24.99 -18.92 33.15
C TYR A 7 -23.75 -18.24 32.54
N ARG A 8 -22.64 -18.17 33.29
CA ARG A 8 -21.36 -17.64 32.79
C ARG A 8 -20.78 -18.50 31.67
N LEU A 9 -20.86 -19.83 31.78
CA LEU A 9 -20.42 -20.75 30.73
C LEU A 9 -21.26 -20.63 29.46
N VAL A 10 -22.58 -20.48 29.58
CA VAL A 10 -23.48 -20.25 28.42
C VAL A 10 -23.19 -18.91 27.75
N LEU A 11 -22.95 -17.85 28.51
CA LEU A 11 -22.56 -16.54 27.97
C LEU A 11 -21.22 -16.61 27.22
N LEU A 12 -20.22 -17.29 27.80
CA LEU A 12 -18.91 -17.52 27.15
C LEU A 12 -19.03 -18.32 25.86
N PHE A 13 -19.90 -19.34 25.84
CA PHE A 13 -20.16 -20.14 24.65
C PHE A 13 -20.85 -19.31 23.54
N CYS A 14 -21.85 -18.50 23.87
CA CYS A 14 -22.49 -17.57 22.92
C CYS A 14 -21.53 -16.51 22.36
N LEU A 15 -20.60 -16.00 23.18
CA LEU A 15 -19.56 -15.05 22.74
C LEU A 15 -18.55 -15.71 21.78
N SER A 16 -18.19 -16.97 22.01
CA SER A 16 -17.25 -17.70 21.14
C SER A 16 -17.82 -18.02 19.74
N LEU A 17 -19.15 -18.11 19.60
CA LEU A 17 -19.84 -18.35 18.33
C LEU A 17 -19.83 -17.14 17.38
N GLN A 18 -19.44 -15.94 17.85
CA GLN A 18 -19.45 -14.72 17.04
C GLN A 18 -18.15 -14.46 16.26
N SER A 19 -17.08 -15.24 16.49
CA SER A 19 -15.85 -15.16 15.70
C SER A 19 -15.83 -16.20 14.58
N GLN A 20 -16.69 -16.01 13.58
CA GLN A 20 -16.52 -16.72 12.30
C GLN A 20 -15.59 -15.92 11.39
N SER A 21 -14.32 -16.30 11.36
CA SER A 21 -13.43 -15.89 10.28
C SER A 21 -13.81 -16.69 9.04
N LYS A 22 -14.54 -16.07 8.09
CA LYS A 22 -14.79 -16.69 6.79
C LYS A 22 -13.50 -16.65 5.97
N ALA A 23 -13.03 -17.82 5.57
CA ALA A 23 -11.94 -17.91 4.61
C ALA A 23 -12.39 -17.29 3.29
N ILE A 24 -11.60 -16.35 2.76
CA ILE A 24 -11.87 -15.72 1.48
C ILE A 24 -11.49 -16.72 0.38
N PRO A 25 -12.41 -17.06 -0.54
CA PRO A 25 -12.09 -17.98 -1.63
C PRO A 25 -11.02 -17.39 -2.55
N ALA A 26 -10.23 -18.27 -3.16
CA ALA A 26 -9.29 -17.87 -4.19
C ALA A 26 -10.05 -17.29 -5.40
N ARG A 27 -9.55 -16.17 -5.93
CA ARG A 27 -10.19 -15.48 -7.06
C ARG A 27 -9.81 -16.12 -8.39
N ASP A 28 -10.81 -16.42 -9.22
CA ASP A 28 -10.63 -16.90 -10.59
C ASP A 28 -10.59 -15.71 -11.56
N TYR A 29 -9.39 -15.17 -11.77
CA TYR A 29 -9.17 -14.08 -12.70
C TYR A 29 -9.14 -14.51 -14.18
N THR A 30 -9.26 -15.81 -14.47
CA THR A 30 -9.34 -16.30 -15.85
C THR A 30 -10.73 -16.06 -16.40
N ASN A 31 -11.77 -16.42 -15.65
CA ASN A 31 -13.16 -16.35 -16.11
C ASN A 31 -13.95 -15.17 -15.53
N LYS A 32 -13.53 -14.66 -14.37
CA LYS A 32 -14.26 -13.63 -13.65
C LYS A 32 -13.46 -12.34 -13.55
N GLU A 33 -14.19 -11.25 -13.44
CA GLU A 33 -13.68 -9.96 -13.05
C GLU A 33 -14.27 -9.59 -11.70
N TYR A 34 -13.44 -9.06 -10.81
CA TYR A 34 -13.82 -8.75 -9.44
C TYR A 34 -13.84 -7.25 -9.25
N PHE A 35 -14.82 -6.78 -8.49
CA PHE A 35 -14.96 -5.38 -8.14
C PHE A 35 -15.57 -5.26 -6.75
N MET A 36 -15.38 -4.09 -6.16
CA MET A 36 -15.85 -3.74 -4.84
C MET A 36 -16.86 -2.62 -4.95
N VAL A 37 -17.99 -2.75 -4.26
CA VAL A 37 -19.07 -1.77 -4.24
C VAL A 37 -19.20 -1.23 -2.83
N GLU A 38 -19.23 0.10 -2.70
CA GLU A 38 -19.57 0.77 -1.44
C GLU A 38 -21.07 1.02 -1.39
N LEU A 39 -21.74 0.40 -0.42
CA LEU A 39 -23.15 0.56 -0.17
C LEU A 39 -23.39 1.35 1.12
N ALA A 40 -24.51 2.07 1.18
CA ALA A 40 -24.81 2.89 2.35
C ALA A 40 -25.07 2.03 3.61
N ASN A 41 -25.82 0.94 3.47
CA ASN A 41 -26.28 0.09 4.57
C ASN A 41 -26.34 -1.39 4.15
N GLN A 42 -26.52 -2.30 5.11
CA GLN A 42 -26.68 -3.73 4.83
C GLN A 42 -28.04 -4.08 4.18
N SER A 43 -29.08 -3.26 4.39
CA SER A 43 -30.38 -3.44 3.72
C SER A 43 -30.27 -3.28 2.20
N THR A 44 -29.46 -2.32 1.75
CA THR A 44 -29.24 -2.06 0.31
C THR A 44 -28.46 -3.18 -0.38
N LEU A 45 -27.83 -4.09 0.36
CA LEU A 45 -27.11 -5.22 -0.23
C LEU A 45 -28.04 -6.21 -0.91
N ASN A 46 -29.14 -6.60 -0.26
CA ASN A 46 -30.07 -7.57 -0.83
C ASN A 46 -30.77 -6.99 -2.05
N ASP A 47 -31.23 -5.74 -1.96
CA ASP A 47 -31.84 -5.02 -3.08
C ASP A 47 -30.88 -4.94 -4.28
N PHE A 48 -29.59 -4.73 -4.02
CA PHE A 48 -28.56 -4.72 -5.06
C PHE A 48 -28.37 -6.09 -5.71
N ILE A 49 -28.29 -7.15 -4.91
CA ILE A 49 -28.16 -8.53 -5.41
C ILE A 49 -29.36 -8.91 -6.29
N ASP A 50 -30.58 -8.55 -5.87
CA ASP A 50 -31.80 -8.85 -6.60
C ASP A 50 -31.90 -8.05 -7.91
N LYS A 51 -31.42 -6.80 -7.91
CA LYS A 51 -31.43 -5.91 -9.09
C LYS A 51 -30.39 -6.30 -10.14
N TYR A 52 -29.25 -6.84 -9.73
CA TYR A 52 -28.13 -7.17 -10.63
C TYR A 52 -27.78 -8.68 -10.57
N PRO A 53 -28.59 -9.56 -11.19
CA PRO A 53 -28.37 -11.01 -11.12
C PRO A 53 -27.06 -11.47 -11.77
N ASP A 54 -26.49 -10.67 -12.67
CA ASP A 54 -25.19 -10.94 -13.30
C ASP A 54 -24.00 -10.74 -12.32
N PHE A 55 -24.22 -10.00 -11.24
CA PHE A 55 -23.21 -9.70 -10.24
C PHE A 55 -23.31 -10.71 -9.10
N GLN A 56 -22.36 -11.63 -9.06
CA GLN A 56 -22.28 -12.65 -8.02
C GLN A 56 -21.65 -12.05 -6.77
N TYR A 57 -22.37 -12.11 -5.65
CA TYR A 57 -21.83 -11.72 -4.35
C TYR A 57 -20.77 -12.72 -3.87
N GLU A 58 -19.58 -12.23 -3.52
CA GLU A 58 -18.46 -13.05 -3.05
C GLU A 58 -18.34 -12.97 -1.53
N HIS A 59 -18.06 -11.78 -0.99
CA HIS A 59 -17.90 -11.56 0.44
C HIS A 59 -17.88 -10.07 0.80
N GLN A 60 -18.04 -9.75 2.09
CA GLN A 60 -17.76 -8.40 2.61
C GLN A 60 -16.26 -8.14 2.61
N ALA A 61 -15.83 -6.91 2.30
CA ALA A 61 -14.43 -6.54 2.34
C ALA A 61 -13.90 -6.56 3.79
N ARG A 62 -12.66 -7.03 3.97
CA ARG A 62 -12.06 -7.15 5.29
C ARG A 62 -11.78 -5.76 5.87
N ALA A 63 -12.16 -5.54 7.13
CA ALA A 63 -11.98 -4.28 7.85
C ALA A 63 -12.72 -3.05 7.25
N LEU A 64 -13.63 -3.29 6.30
CA LEU A 64 -14.32 -2.26 5.55
C LEU A 64 -15.81 -2.61 5.44
N ASP A 65 -16.56 -2.31 6.50
CA ASP A 65 -17.92 -2.83 6.69
C ASP A 65 -18.92 -2.41 5.60
N LYS A 66 -18.67 -1.27 4.94
CA LYS A 66 -19.52 -0.71 3.88
C LYS A 66 -19.24 -1.29 2.50
N TYR A 67 -18.14 -2.03 2.37
CA TYR A 67 -17.62 -2.46 1.09
C TYR A 67 -17.91 -3.94 0.89
N HIS A 68 -18.46 -4.26 -0.27
CA HIS A 68 -18.89 -5.60 -0.65
C HIS A 68 -18.22 -6.00 -1.96
N VAL A 69 -17.65 -7.19 -2.01
CA VAL A 69 -16.97 -7.72 -3.19
C VAL A 69 -17.95 -8.54 -4.01
N PHE A 70 -17.98 -8.22 -5.30
CA PHE A 70 -18.77 -8.92 -6.31
C PHE A 70 -17.86 -9.43 -7.43
N SER A 71 -18.34 -10.42 -8.16
CA SER A 71 -17.73 -10.89 -9.39
C SER A 71 -18.72 -10.91 -10.53
N VAL A 72 -18.22 -10.67 -11.74
CA VAL A 72 -18.97 -10.73 -12.99
C VAL A 72 -18.21 -11.62 -13.97
N ASN A 73 -18.94 -12.36 -14.81
CA ASN A 73 -18.31 -13.18 -15.83
C ASN A 73 -17.69 -12.28 -16.91
N LYS A 74 -16.44 -12.56 -17.34
CA LYS A 74 -15.78 -11.76 -18.38
C LYS A 74 -16.51 -11.75 -19.73
N LYS A 75 -17.40 -12.72 -19.96
CA LYS A 75 -18.23 -12.82 -21.18
C LYS A 75 -19.56 -12.06 -21.08
N SER A 76 -19.87 -11.45 -19.93
CA SER A 76 -21.11 -10.69 -19.77
C SER A 76 -21.09 -9.40 -20.58
N GLU A 77 -22.23 -9.01 -21.11
CA GLU A 77 -22.42 -7.74 -21.84
C GLU A 77 -22.24 -6.50 -20.95
N ASN A 78 -22.39 -6.67 -19.63
CA ASN A 78 -22.32 -5.60 -18.63
C ASN A 78 -20.88 -5.22 -18.22
N LEU A 79 -19.87 -6.02 -18.56
CA LEU A 79 -18.47 -5.77 -18.22
C LEU A 79 -17.87 -4.50 -18.84
N PRO A 80 -18.01 -4.22 -20.16
CA PRO A 80 -17.42 -3.01 -20.76
C PRO A 80 -17.96 -1.72 -20.14
N ASN A 81 -19.16 -1.77 -19.57
CA ASN A 81 -19.81 -0.63 -18.92
C ASN A 81 -19.46 -0.54 -17.42
N LEU A 82 -18.80 -1.55 -16.86
CA LEU A 82 -18.37 -1.57 -15.47
C LEU A 82 -16.99 -0.93 -15.31
N GLY A 83 -16.89 0.07 -14.43
CA GLY A 83 -15.65 0.80 -14.21
C GLY A 83 -15.56 1.41 -12.82
N ASN A 84 -14.42 2.07 -12.57
CA ASN A 84 -14.15 2.76 -11.31
C ASN A 84 -15.04 3.99 -11.14
N TYR A 85 -16.05 3.92 -10.27
CA TYR A 85 -16.96 5.03 -9.98
C TYR A 85 -16.64 5.62 -8.61
N ASN A 86 -16.37 6.93 -8.54
CA ASN A 86 -16.01 7.64 -7.30
C ASN A 86 -14.91 6.94 -6.47
N SER A 87 -13.97 6.24 -7.11
CA SER A 87 -12.94 5.47 -6.41
C SER A 87 -11.64 6.24 -6.18
N GLU A 88 -11.34 7.23 -7.02
CA GLU A 88 -10.11 8.05 -7.01
C GLU A 88 -10.41 9.43 -7.63
N ASP A 89 -9.66 10.46 -7.23
CA ASP A 89 -9.83 11.87 -7.69
C ASP A 89 -9.39 12.11 -9.16
N HIS A 90 -8.80 11.10 -9.82
CA HIS A 90 -8.14 11.24 -11.13
C HIS A 90 -8.73 10.36 -12.24
N GLY A 91 -9.73 9.52 -11.95
CA GLY A 91 -10.36 8.63 -12.92
C GLY A 91 -11.78 9.08 -13.29
N LEU A 92 -11.91 9.96 -14.27
CA LEU A 92 -13.23 10.36 -14.78
C LEU A 92 -13.79 9.24 -15.67
N ILE A 93 -14.88 8.60 -15.25
CA ILE A 93 -15.70 7.81 -16.18
C ILE A 93 -16.42 8.79 -17.10
N LYS A 94 -16.35 8.54 -18.41
CA LYS A 94 -17.18 9.24 -19.39
C LYS A 94 -18.64 8.82 -19.18
N ARG A 95 -19.45 9.73 -18.63
CA ARG A 95 -20.87 9.49 -18.29
C ARG A 95 -21.78 9.40 -19.51
N GLU A 96 -21.28 9.88 -20.65
CA GLU A 96 -21.97 9.86 -21.94
C GLU A 96 -22.13 8.38 -22.35
N ASP A 97 -23.34 7.83 -22.17
CA ASP A 97 -23.80 6.51 -22.64
C ASP A 97 -23.55 5.29 -21.73
N ASN A 98 -23.67 5.42 -20.41
CA ASN A 98 -23.58 4.27 -19.49
C ASN A 98 -24.85 4.08 -18.64
N GLU A 99 -25.88 3.46 -19.25
CA GLU A 99 -27.16 3.14 -18.59
C GLU A 99 -26.99 2.30 -17.31
N LEU A 100 -25.99 1.40 -17.31
CA LEU A 100 -25.67 0.58 -16.16
C LEU A 100 -25.18 1.45 -14.99
N LEU A 101 -24.29 2.42 -15.25
CA LEU A 101 -23.81 3.34 -14.24
C LEU A 101 -24.94 4.19 -13.65
N ASP A 102 -25.82 4.73 -14.49
CA ASP A 102 -26.96 5.52 -14.02
C ASP A 102 -27.88 4.66 -13.11
N SER A 103 -28.14 3.42 -13.51
CA SER A 103 -28.94 2.49 -12.70
C SER A 103 -28.30 2.19 -11.33
N LEU A 104 -26.96 2.13 -11.29
CA LEU A 104 -26.19 1.84 -10.07
C LEU A 104 -26.23 3.03 -9.11
N ILE A 105 -26.10 4.25 -9.64
CA ILE A 105 -26.26 5.49 -8.88
C ILE A 105 -27.66 5.54 -8.26
N ASP A 106 -28.70 5.26 -9.05
CA ASP A 106 -30.08 5.20 -8.57
C ASP A 106 -30.32 4.12 -7.51
N SER A 107 -29.53 3.04 -7.52
CA SER A 107 -29.58 1.99 -6.50
C SER A 107 -28.87 2.36 -5.18
N GLY A 108 -28.27 3.54 -5.10
CA GLY A 108 -27.59 4.03 -3.89
C GLY A 108 -26.15 3.54 -3.74
N VAL A 109 -25.50 3.13 -4.84
CA VAL A 109 -24.07 2.84 -4.87
C VAL A 109 -23.27 4.13 -4.71
N LYS A 110 -22.37 4.18 -3.73
CA LYS A 110 -21.53 5.35 -3.49
C LYS A 110 -20.27 5.36 -4.33
N SER A 111 -19.61 4.21 -4.39
CA SER A 111 -18.38 4.02 -5.15
C SER A 111 -18.25 2.58 -5.64
N ILE A 112 -17.53 2.41 -6.74
CA ILE A 112 -17.18 1.11 -7.35
C ILE A 112 -15.69 1.12 -7.61
N HIS A 113 -14.99 0.08 -7.15
CA HIS A 113 -13.56 -0.07 -7.31
C HIS A 113 -13.25 -1.44 -7.94
N MET A 114 -12.73 -1.44 -9.16
CA MET A 114 -12.28 -2.64 -9.85
C MET A 114 -11.11 -3.28 -9.09
N LEU A 115 -11.07 -4.61 -9.04
CA LEU A 115 -10.04 -5.37 -8.32
C LEU A 115 -9.20 -6.18 -9.32
N PRO A 116 -8.45 -5.55 -10.23
CA PRO A 116 -7.67 -6.24 -11.24
C PRO A 116 -6.55 -7.08 -10.60
N VAL A 117 -6.01 -8.03 -11.37
CA VAL A 117 -4.84 -8.81 -10.94
C VAL A 117 -3.67 -7.88 -10.71
N LYS A 118 -3.21 -7.75 -9.45
CA LYS A 118 -1.97 -7.06 -9.14
C LYS A 118 -0.80 -7.98 -9.50
N ARG A 119 -0.20 -7.77 -10.68
CA ARG A 119 1.06 -8.44 -11.05
C ARG A 119 2.22 -7.64 -10.48
N ILE A 120 2.92 -8.20 -9.50
CA ILE A 120 4.17 -7.62 -9.00
C ILE A 120 5.25 -7.90 -10.05
N VAL A 121 5.82 -6.85 -10.62
CA VAL A 121 7.00 -6.95 -11.47
C VAL A 121 8.22 -6.57 -10.65
N LYS A 122 9.29 -7.35 -10.76
CA LYS A 122 10.59 -6.91 -10.24
C LYS A 122 11.03 -5.70 -11.05
N ARG A 123 11.30 -4.59 -10.39
CA ARG A 123 11.91 -3.42 -11.04
C ARG A 123 13.38 -3.77 -11.26
N ALA A 124 13.85 -3.69 -12.50
CA ALA A 124 15.28 -3.68 -12.74
C ALA A 124 15.88 -2.41 -12.08
N PRO A 125 17.15 -2.43 -11.64
CA PRO A 125 17.87 -1.21 -11.30
C PRO A 125 17.71 -0.20 -12.45
N VAL A 126 17.56 1.08 -12.11
CA VAL A 126 17.57 2.14 -13.13
C VAL A 126 18.88 1.98 -13.91
N PRO A 127 18.84 1.81 -15.25
CA PRO A 127 20.06 1.72 -16.03
C PRO A 127 20.85 3.00 -15.80
N ILE A 128 21.97 2.89 -15.12
CA ILE A 128 22.97 3.93 -15.12
C ILE A 128 23.54 3.87 -16.54
N SER A 129 23.12 4.79 -17.40
CA SER A 129 23.85 5.06 -18.62
C SER A 129 25.19 5.60 -18.20
N PHE A 130 26.18 4.72 -18.07
CA PHE A 130 27.58 5.07 -18.23
C PHE A 130 27.71 5.53 -19.68
N GLY A 131 27.33 6.78 -19.94
CA GLY A 131 27.67 7.42 -21.19
C GLY A 131 29.18 7.36 -21.31
N ASP A 132 29.66 7.05 -22.51
CA ASP A 132 31.07 7.05 -22.86
C ASP A 132 31.69 8.45 -22.65
N ALA A 133 32.00 8.80 -21.41
CA ALA A 133 32.87 9.88 -20.95
C ALA A 133 32.94 9.79 -19.42
N ASP A 134 34.17 9.68 -18.92
CA ASP A 134 34.58 9.83 -17.52
C ASP A 134 34.43 8.56 -16.67
N GLY A 135 35.55 7.83 -16.62
CA GLY A 135 35.70 6.56 -15.91
C GLY A 135 35.35 6.67 -14.43
N TYR A 136 34.19 6.13 -14.06
CA TYR A 136 33.88 5.77 -12.69
C TYR A 136 34.68 4.52 -12.32
N SER A 137 35.91 4.74 -11.87
CA SER A 137 36.57 3.80 -10.96
C SER A 137 35.93 4.01 -9.60
N PHE A 138 35.38 2.95 -8.98
CA PHE A 138 35.06 2.98 -7.56
C PHE A 138 36.34 3.38 -6.83
N PRO A 139 36.40 4.52 -6.12
CA PRO A 139 37.63 4.90 -5.44
C PRO A 139 37.87 3.89 -4.33
N GLU A 140 39.00 3.17 -4.40
CA GLU A 140 39.54 2.58 -3.18
C GLU A 140 39.75 3.70 -2.15
N PRO A 141 39.55 3.42 -0.84
CA PRO A 141 39.61 4.41 0.20
C PRO A 141 41.08 4.82 0.46
N ASP A 142 41.62 5.66 -0.42
CA ASP A 142 42.88 6.37 -0.18
C ASP A 142 42.58 7.65 0.60
N SER A 143 43.04 7.69 1.85
CA SER A 143 42.75 8.69 2.88
C SER A 143 43.33 10.10 2.64
N ASP A 144 43.98 10.36 1.50
CA ASP A 144 44.83 11.55 1.31
C ASP A 144 44.46 12.41 0.09
N LYS A 145 43.24 12.29 -0.47
CA LYS A 145 42.79 13.20 -1.54
C LYS A 145 42.19 14.49 -0.99
N PRO A 146 42.48 15.66 -1.59
CA PRO A 146 41.87 16.92 -1.20
C PRO A 146 40.35 16.84 -1.36
N VAL A 147 39.63 17.12 -0.27
CA VAL A 147 38.17 17.11 -0.20
C VAL A 147 37.62 18.05 -1.28
N ASP A 148 36.88 17.50 -2.24
CA ASP A 148 36.14 18.31 -3.20
C ASP A 148 35.18 19.22 -2.42
N SER A 149 35.11 20.49 -2.79
CA SER A 149 34.20 21.48 -2.19
C SER A 149 32.74 21.00 -2.09
N SER A 150 32.34 20.06 -2.96
CA SER A 150 31.03 19.41 -2.93
C SER A 150 30.79 18.58 -1.65
N GLN A 151 31.83 17.96 -1.07
CA GLN A 151 31.72 17.09 0.11
C GLN A 151 31.75 17.83 1.44
N LEU A 152 32.01 19.15 1.45
CA LEU A 152 32.04 19.95 2.68
C LEU A 152 30.72 19.84 3.47
N LYS A 153 29.57 19.88 2.78
CA LYS A 153 28.26 19.74 3.44
C LYS A 153 28.07 18.40 4.13
N VAL A 154 28.65 17.33 3.57
CA VAL A 154 28.60 15.99 4.16
C VAL A 154 29.46 15.94 5.42
N GLU A 155 30.69 16.44 5.35
CA GLU A 155 31.61 16.48 6.49
C GLU A 155 31.11 17.38 7.63
N ASP A 156 30.49 18.52 7.29
CA ASP A 156 29.87 19.40 8.28
C ASP A 156 28.76 18.68 9.05
N VAL A 157 27.89 17.95 8.34
CA VAL A 157 26.82 17.14 8.96
C VAL A 157 27.41 16.00 9.79
N LYS A 158 28.43 15.28 9.32
CA LYS A 158 29.09 14.22 10.10
C LYS A 158 29.63 14.77 11.41
N LYS A 159 30.29 15.93 11.36
CA LYS A 159 30.87 16.58 12.52
C LYS A 159 29.82 17.12 13.49
N GLU A 160 28.75 17.74 12.98
CA GLU A 160 27.68 18.32 13.79
C GLU A 160 26.93 17.25 14.59
N PHE A 161 26.61 16.12 13.96
CA PHE A 161 25.84 15.04 14.58
C PHE A 161 26.69 13.89 15.13
N GLY A 162 28.03 13.96 15.01
CA GLY A 162 28.94 12.92 15.49
C GLY A 162 28.73 11.57 14.79
N ILE A 163 28.64 11.59 13.46
CA ILE A 163 28.37 10.40 12.65
C ILE A 163 29.69 9.72 12.26
N ASP A 164 29.94 8.57 12.88
CA ASP A 164 31.13 7.74 12.64
C ASP A 164 30.93 6.68 11.53
N ASP A 165 29.73 6.59 10.93
CA ASP A 165 29.45 5.65 9.85
C ASP A 165 30.38 5.91 8.63
N PRO A 166 31.24 4.94 8.25
CA PRO A 166 32.17 5.11 7.14
C PRO A 166 31.45 5.28 5.81
N THR A 167 30.25 4.71 5.67
CA THR A 167 29.45 4.76 4.44
C THR A 167 28.53 5.97 4.35
N PHE A 168 28.50 6.84 5.37
CA PHE A 168 27.59 8.01 5.39
C PHE A 168 27.78 8.92 4.17
N GLY A 169 29.01 9.05 3.67
CA GLY A 169 29.30 9.87 2.48
C GLY A 169 28.65 9.35 1.18
N GLU A 170 28.25 8.08 1.16
CA GLU A 170 27.61 7.43 0.01
C GLU A 170 26.07 7.50 0.08
N GLN A 171 25.52 7.87 1.24
CA GLN A 171 24.08 7.94 1.53
C GLN A 171 23.45 9.23 0.98
N TRP A 172 23.47 9.38 -0.35
CA TRP A 172 22.97 10.56 -1.07
C TRP A 172 21.53 10.97 -0.69
N HIS A 173 20.70 10.02 -0.27
CA HIS A 173 19.30 10.29 0.11
C HIS A 173 19.18 11.07 1.42
N ILE A 174 20.24 11.15 2.24
CA ILE A 174 20.32 11.97 3.46
C ILE A 174 20.88 13.34 3.12
N VAL A 175 22.09 13.38 2.54
CA VAL A 175 22.79 14.60 2.10
C VAL A 175 23.30 14.37 0.69
N ASN A 176 22.79 15.15 -0.27
CA ASN A 176 23.22 15.06 -1.66
C ASN A 176 24.14 16.23 -2.00
N SER A 177 25.44 15.95 -2.13
CA SER A 177 26.45 16.92 -2.57
C SER A 177 26.41 17.16 -4.08
N ASN A 178 26.12 16.12 -4.86
CA ASN A 178 26.18 16.14 -6.32
C ASN A 178 24.95 16.83 -6.94
N PHE A 179 23.77 16.61 -6.37
CA PHE A 179 22.49 17.17 -6.83
C PHE A 179 21.70 17.76 -5.64
N PRO A 180 22.07 18.95 -5.16
CA PRO A 180 21.39 19.59 -4.02
C PRO A 180 19.89 19.77 -4.27
N GLY A 181 19.07 19.44 -3.27
CA GLY A 181 17.61 19.48 -3.33
C GLY A 181 16.97 18.14 -3.72
N HIS A 182 17.78 17.15 -4.09
CA HIS A 182 17.34 15.78 -4.38
C HIS A 182 17.71 14.82 -3.24
N GLU A 183 17.34 15.22 -2.03
CA GLU A 183 17.48 14.46 -0.78
C GLU A 183 16.16 14.51 0.01
N VAL A 184 16.02 13.69 1.05
CA VAL A 184 14.85 13.74 1.95
C VAL A 184 14.79 15.05 2.76
N ASN A 185 15.90 15.79 2.83
CA ASN A 185 16.07 17.02 3.60
C ASN A 185 15.78 16.83 5.09
N VAL A 186 16.42 15.82 5.68
CA VAL A 186 16.21 15.42 7.09
C VAL A 186 17.02 16.26 8.10
N ILE A 187 18.06 16.96 7.65
CA ILE A 187 18.98 17.70 8.54
C ILE A 187 18.25 18.73 9.45
N PRO A 188 17.34 19.59 8.95
CA PRO A 188 16.60 20.54 9.81
C PRO A 188 15.69 19.87 10.86
N VAL A 189 15.38 18.57 10.69
CA VAL A 189 14.61 17.77 11.64
C VAL A 189 15.54 17.25 12.75
N TRP A 190 16.74 16.79 12.39
CA TRP A 190 17.77 16.36 13.34
C TRP A 190 18.31 17.52 14.18
N GLU A 191 18.47 18.73 13.61
CA GLU A 191 18.82 19.95 14.35
C GLU A 191 17.83 20.25 15.50
N LYS A 192 16.56 19.83 15.34
CA LYS A 192 15.51 19.94 16.36
C LYS A 192 15.48 18.75 17.32
N ASN A 193 16.49 17.89 17.28
CA ASN A 193 16.61 16.66 18.06
C ASN A 193 15.44 15.68 17.85
N ILE A 194 14.85 15.68 16.64
CA ILE A 194 13.78 14.76 16.26
C ILE A 194 14.40 13.60 15.45
N THR A 195 14.51 12.44 16.09
CA THR A 195 15.21 11.26 15.52
C THR A 195 14.34 10.02 15.37
N GLY A 196 13.04 10.14 15.66
CA GLY A 196 12.11 8.98 15.66
C GLY A 196 12.06 8.22 16.99
N ARG A 197 12.70 8.73 18.05
CA ARG A 197 12.63 8.14 19.40
C ARG A 197 11.17 7.95 19.86
N GLY A 198 10.83 6.73 20.25
CA GLY A 198 9.48 6.36 20.73
C GLY A 198 8.49 5.96 19.63
N VAL A 199 8.91 5.99 18.35
CA VAL A 199 8.13 5.47 17.23
C VAL A 199 8.49 4.00 17.01
N VAL A 200 7.48 3.17 16.77
CA VAL A 200 7.64 1.76 16.38
C VAL A 200 7.27 1.61 14.92
N THR A 201 8.19 1.08 14.11
CA THR A 201 8.01 0.84 12.68
C THR A 201 8.00 -0.67 12.42
N ALA A 202 7.02 -1.16 11.68
CA ALA A 202 6.96 -2.56 11.25
C ALA A 202 7.45 -2.69 9.80
N LEU A 203 8.44 -3.54 9.56
CA LEU A 203 8.87 -3.95 8.22
C LEU A 203 8.13 -5.23 7.83
N VAL A 204 7.46 -5.20 6.67
CA VAL A 204 6.79 -6.37 6.08
C VAL A 204 7.59 -6.78 4.85
N ASP A 205 8.55 -7.67 5.05
CA ASP A 205 9.48 -8.15 4.02
C ASP A 205 9.76 -9.66 4.20
N ASP A 206 10.79 -10.20 3.54
CA ASP A 206 11.24 -11.59 3.67
C ASP A 206 11.92 -11.93 5.00
N GLY A 207 12.40 -10.92 5.74
CA GLY A 207 12.96 -11.06 7.09
C GLY A 207 13.68 -9.79 7.57
N LEU A 208 14.18 -9.82 8.81
CA LEU A 208 15.06 -8.81 9.38
C LEU A 208 16.19 -9.51 10.14
N ASP A 209 17.44 -9.24 9.79
CA ASP A 209 18.58 -9.66 10.60
C ASP A 209 18.79 -8.68 11.76
N TYR A 210 18.33 -9.09 12.94
CA TYR A 210 18.45 -8.30 14.17
C TYR A 210 19.78 -8.53 14.91
N GLU A 211 20.65 -9.44 14.42
CA GLU A 211 21.94 -9.78 15.02
C GLU A 211 23.13 -9.24 14.22
N THR A 212 22.88 -8.44 13.18
CA THR A 212 23.92 -7.77 12.38
C THR A 212 24.96 -7.12 13.29
N LYS A 213 26.21 -7.59 13.22
CA LYS A 213 27.33 -7.01 13.96
C LYS A 213 27.90 -5.85 13.14
N ILE A 214 28.11 -4.72 13.82
CA ILE A 214 28.90 -3.62 13.28
C ILE A 214 30.36 -4.03 13.48
N GLU A 215 31.05 -4.39 12.40
CA GLU A 215 32.51 -4.63 12.41
C GLU A 215 33.31 -3.32 12.37
#